data_AF-A0AAV2S3S2-F1
#
_entry.id   AF-A0AAV2S3S2-F1
#
_cell.length_a   1.000
_cell.length_b   1.000
_cell.length_c   1.000
_cell.angle_alpha   90.00
_cell.angle_beta   90.00
_cell.angle_gamma   90.00
#
_symmetry.space_group_name_H-M   'P 1'
#
loop_
_entity.id
_entity.type
_entity.pdbx_description
1 polymer ?
#
loop_
_entity_poly.entity_id
_entity_poly.type
_entity_poly.pdbx_seq_one_letter_code
_entity_poly.pdbx_strand_id
1 'polypeptide(L)'
;MADAAKKEEVDAKKAEVKKRLQDEAALKKKKGFMTPERKKALRLIIRKKSAELLEKERQAMNADKLKAVMDRCGEAKTIDGIPLEELIDIVKQYHERSYLNESQKWDLEFDVRRSDLEIHELNSRVNDLRGKFQKPKLKKVSQYENKFAKLQKKAVNEFNFKGQLKSVGK
;
A
#
# COMPACT_ATOMS: atom_id res chain seq x y z
N MET A 1 28.30 -43.65 42.34
CA MET A 1 27.51 -42.76 43.21
C MET A 1 27.91 -41.28 43.08
N ALA A 2 29.20 -40.93 43.02
CA ALA A 2 29.65 -39.53 42.95
C ALA A 2 29.31 -38.76 41.65
N ASP A 3 29.28 -39.44 40.49
CA ASP A 3 28.99 -38.78 39.20
C ASP A 3 27.51 -38.47 38.95
N ALA A 4 26.60 -39.21 39.60
CA ALA A 4 25.17 -38.94 39.53
C ALA A 4 24.81 -37.68 40.33
N ALA A 5 25.36 -37.56 41.54
CA ALA A 5 25.18 -36.37 42.38
C ALA A 5 25.74 -35.10 41.73
N LYS A 6 26.90 -35.18 41.05
CA LYS A 6 27.46 -34.06 40.29
C LYS A 6 26.61 -33.66 39.08
N LYS A 7 25.98 -34.63 38.39
CA LYS A 7 25.07 -34.34 37.27
C LYS A 7 23.78 -33.67 37.74
N GLU A 8 23.20 -34.13 38.85
CA GLU A 8 22.01 -33.52 39.44
C GLU A 8 22.28 -32.08 39.92
N GLU A 9 23.44 -31.84 40.53
CA GLU A 9 23.84 -30.49 40.96
C GLU A 9 24.02 -29.53 39.76
N VAL A 10 24.60 -30.02 38.66
CA VAL A 10 24.77 -29.24 37.42
C VAL A 10 23.43 -28.96 36.75
N ASP A 11 22.50 -29.92 36.73
CA ASP A 11 21.18 -29.75 36.14
C ASP A 11 20.27 -28.85 36.99
N ALA A 12 20.40 -28.90 38.33
CA ALA A 12 19.75 -27.95 39.23
C ALA A 12 20.24 -26.51 38.98
N LYS A 13 21.56 -26.30 38.87
CA LYS A 13 22.14 -24.98 38.54
C LYS A 13 21.69 -24.47 37.17
N LYS A 14 21.59 -25.34 36.16
CA LYS A 14 21.05 -24.98 34.83
C LYS A 14 19.56 -24.61 34.89
N ALA A 15 18.76 -25.33 35.66
CA ALA A 15 17.35 -25.06 35.83
C ALA A 15 17.12 -23.71 36.53
N GLU A 16 17.93 -23.39 37.54
CA GLU A 16 17.89 -22.12 38.25
C GLU A 16 18.27 -20.95 37.33
N VAL A 17 19.36 -21.08 36.56
CA VAL A 17 19.77 -20.05 35.57
C VAL A 17 18.69 -19.86 34.50
N LYS A 18 18.07 -20.95 34.03
CA LYS A 18 16.97 -20.89 33.05
C LYS A 18 15.73 -20.19 33.61
N LYS A 19 15.40 -20.46 34.88
CA LYS A 19 14.29 -19.80 35.59
C LYS A 19 14.57 -18.31 35.79
N ARG A 20 15.79 -17.94 36.21
CA ARG A 20 16.21 -16.54 36.35
C ARG A 20 16.14 -15.78 35.02
N LEU A 21 16.57 -16.40 33.92
CA LEU A 21 16.47 -15.82 32.59
C LEU A 21 15.02 -15.67 32.10
N GLN A 22 14.14 -16.63 32.43
CA GLN A 22 12.70 -16.53 32.14
C GLN A 22 12.02 -15.43 32.96
N ASP A 23 12.36 -15.30 34.24
CA ASP A 23 11.81 -14.28 35.13
C ASP A 23 12.30 -12.87 34.75
N GLU A 24 13.59 -12.72 34.38
CA GLU A 24 14.13 -11.48 33.82
C GLU A 24 13.46 -11.12 32.47
N ALA A 25 13.14 -12.10 31.62
CA ALA A 25 12.41 -11.88 30.37
C ALA A 25 10.94 -11.52 30.61
N ALA A 26 10.31 -12.05 31.66
CA ALA A 26 8.94 -11.72 32.06
C ALA A 26 8.85 -10.31 32.66
N LEU A 27 9.83 -9.90 33.49
CA LEU A 27 9.94 -8.55 34.05
C LEU A 27 10.25 -7.49 32.98
N LYS A 28 10.96 -7.87 31.91
CA LYS A 28 11.21 -7.00 30.72
C LYS A 28 10.00 -6.85 29.80
N LYS A 29 8.87 -7.54 30.03
CA LYS A 29 7.59 -7.20 29.39
C LYS A 29 7.08 -5.90 30.00
N LYS A 30 7.68 -4.78 29.55
CA LYS A 30 7.16 -3.43 29.77
C LYS A 30 5.66 -3.48 29.50
N LYS A 31 4.86 -3.13 30.51
CA LYS A 31 3.43 -2.76 30.40
C LYS A 31 3.34 -1.52 29.51
N GLY A 32 3.69 -1.66 28.24
CA GLY A 32 3.53 -0.62 27.24
C GLY A 32 2.03 -0.37 27.09
N PHE A 33 1.66 0.90 27.03
CA PHE A 33 0.34 1.52 26.90
C PHE A 33 -0.75 0.80 26.05
N MET A 34 -0.38 -0.23 25.29
CA MET A 34 -1.22 -0.96 24.35
C MET A 34 -0.81 -2.43 24.25
N THR A 35 -1.78 -3.36 24.29
CA THR A 35 -1.51 -4.77 23.99
C THR A 35 -1.10 -4.93 22.51
N PRO A 36 -0.23 -5.92 22.17
CA PRO A 36 0.18 -6.17 20.80
C PRO A 36 -0.99 -6.39 19.83
N GLU A 37 -2.05 -7.05 20.30
CA GLU A 37 -3.29 -7.27 19.56
C GLU A 37 -4.01 -5.97 19.22
N ARG A 38 -4.19 -5.08 20.21
CA ARG A 38 -4.83 -3.79 20.00
C ARG A 38 -4.01 -2.90 19.05
N LYS A 39 -2.67 -2.96 19.11
CA LYS A 39 -1.78 -2.26 18.15
C LYS A 39 -1.90 -2.82 16.73
N LYS A 40 -2.12 -4.13 16.58
CA LYS A 40 -2.39 -4.76 15.27
C LYS A 40 -3.74 -4.32 14.71
N ALA A 41 -4.78 -4.30 15.54
CA ALA A 41 -6.12 -3.85 15.18
C ALA A 41 -6.12 -2.38 14.72
N LEU A 42 -5.48 -1.47 15.48
CA LEU A 42 -5.38 -0.06 15.09
C LEU A 42 -4.66 0.14 13.76
N ARG A 43 -3.53 -0.55 13.52
CA ARG A 43 -2.83 -0.46 12.22
C ARG A 43 -3.68 -0.95 11.06
N LEU A 44 -4.55 -1.94 11.28
CA LEU A 44 -5.47 -2.41 10.25
C LEU A 44 -6.53 -1.34 9.95
N ILE A 45 -7.11 -0.74 10.99
CA ILE A 45 -8.11 0.33 10.85
C ILE A 45 -7.50 1.54 10.13
N ILE A 46 -6.29 1.95 10.51
CA ILE A 46 -5.59 3.08 9.87
C ILE A 46 -5.40 2.80 8.38
N ARG A 47 -4.87 1.63 7.99
CA ARG A 47 -4.68 1.31 6.57
C ARG A 47 -5.99 1.25 5.79
N LYS A 48 -7.05 0.69 6.38
CA LYS A 48 -8.38 0.66 5.76
C LYS A 48 -8.90 2.08 5.52
N LYS A 49 -8.85 2.93 6.54
CA LYS A 49 -9.27 4.34 6.44
C LYS A 49 -8.40 5.12 5.45
N SER A 50 -7.08 4.91 5.44
CA SER A 50 -6.18 5.53 4.47
C SER A 50 -6.50 5.10 3.03
N ALA A 51 -6.79 3.83 2.79
CA ALA A 51 -7.16 3.34 1.46
C ALA A 51 -8.51 3.93 1.00
N GLU A 52 -9.49 4.00 1.91
CA GLU A 52 -10.79 4.62 1.63
C GLU A 52 -10.66 6.11 1.30
N LEU A 53 -9.87 6.86 2.10
CA LEU A 53 -9.62 8.28 1.85
C LEU A 53 -8.89 8.52 0.53
N LEU A 54 -7.90 7.69 0.20
CA LEU A 54 -7.18 7.78 -1.07
C LEU A 54 -8.09 7.55 -2.27
N GLU A 55 -9.02 6.58 -2.18
CA GLU A 55 -9.98 6.34 -3.24
C GLU A 55 -10.99 7.50 -3.38
N LYS A 56 -11.46 8.04 -2.25
CA LYS A 56 -12.35 9.19 -2.24
C LYS A 56 -11.69 10.44 -2.83
N GLU A 57 -10.43 10.70 -2.50
CA GLU A 57 -9.65 11.79 -3.06
C GLU A 57 -9.44 11.60 -4.57
N ARG A 58 -9.15 10.38 -5.02
CA ARG A 58 -9.04 10.06 -6.45
C ARG A 58 -10.34 10.31 -7.20
N GLN A 59 -11.48 9.95 -6.60
CA GLN A 59 -12.80 10.19 -7.18
C GLN A 59 -13.11 11.70 -7.26
N ALA A 60 -12.81 12.45 -6.20
CA ALA A 60 -12.96 13.91 -6.18
C ALA A 60 -12.07 14.57 -7.25
N MET A 61 -10.80 14.19 -7.32
CA MET A 61 -9.86 14.69 -8.34
C MET A 61 -10.33 14.38 -9.77
N ASN A 62 -10.90 13.19 -10.00
CA ASN A 62 -11.48 12.85 -11.30
C ASN A 62 -12.73 13.68 -11.62
N ALA A 63 -13.60 13.93 -10.64
CA ALA A 63 -14.77 14.78 -10.81
C ALA A 63 -14.37 16.23 -11.14
N ASP A 64 -13.40 16.77 -10.40
CA ASP A 64 -12.85 18.12 -10.63
C ASP A 64 -12.16 18.20 -11.99
N LYS A 65 -11.45 17.14 -12.41
CA LYS A 65 -10.87 17.04 -13.76
C LYS A 65 -11.95 17.11 -14.83
N LEU A 66 -13.04 16.34 -14.70
CA LEU A 66 -14.14 16.37 -15.65
C LEU A 66 -14.80 17.74 -15.71
N LYS A 67 -15.06 18.36 -14.56
CA LYS A 67 -15.60 19.72 -14.48
C LYS A 67 -14.70 20.72 -15.17
N ALA A 68 -13.40 20.69 -14.89
CA ALA A 68 -12.42 21.59 -15.50
C ALA A 68 -12.27 21.37 -17.02
N VAL A 69 -12.52 20.17 -17.53
CA VAL A 69 -12.56 19.89 -18.97
C VAL A 69 -13.84 20.46 -19.58
N MET A 70 -14.99 20.31 -18.93
CA MET A 70 -16.25 20.89 -19.40
C MET A 70 -16.18 22.43 -19.42
N ASP A 71 -15.71 23.05 -18.34
CA ASP A 71 -15.57 24.50 -18.22
C ASP A 71 -14.59 25.07 -19.27
N ARG A 72 -13.51 24.34 -19.56
CA ARG A 72 -12.55 24.74 -20.60
C ARG A 72 -13.12 24.51 -21.99
N CYS A 73 -13.41 23.27 -22.35
CA CYS A 73 -13.74 22.88 -23.73
C CYS A 73 -15.13 23.36 -24.17
N GLY A 74 -16.09 23.45 -23.25
CA GLY A 74 -17.49 23.71 -23.55
C GLY A 74 -18.17 22.54 -24.26
N GLU A 75 -19.38 22.79 -24.75
CA GLU A 75 -20.11 21.86 -25.61
C GLU A 75 -19.62 21.94 -27.06
N ALA A 76 -19.78 20.85 -27.81
CA ALA A 76 -19.46 20.83 -29.22
C ALA A 76 -20.38 21.80 -29.98
N LYS A 77 -19.83 22.58 -30.89
CA LYS A 77 -20.65 23.45 -31.76
C LYS A 77 -21.52 22.59 -32.68
N THR A 78 -22.79 22.95 -32.79
CA THR A 78 -23.72 22.32 -33.72
C THR A 78 -23.32 22.62 -35.15
N ILE A 79 -23.17 21.58 -35.97
CA ILE A 79 -22.79 21.69 -37.40
C ILE A 79 -23.95 21.40 -38.35
N ASP A 80 -25.12 21.03 -37.82
CA ASP A 80 -26.27 20.68 -38.63
C ASP A 80 -27.02 21.93 -39.09
N GLY A 81 -27.18 22.08 -40.41
CA GLY A 81 -27.96 23.16 -41.01
C GLY A 81 -27.29 24.54 -41.05
N ILE A 82 -25.99 24.64 -40.72
CA ILE A 82 -25.24 25.90 -40.82
C ILE A 82 -24.74 26.17 -42.25
N PRO A 83 -24.64 27.45 -42.66
CA PRO A 83 -24.07 27.84 -43.94
C PRO A 83 -22.57 27.52 -44.02
N LEU A 84 -22.06 27.34 -45.25
CA LEU A 84 -20.66 26.98 -45.51
C LEU A 84 -19.65 27.96 -44.89
N GLU A 85 -19.95 29.27 -44.95
CA GLU A 85 -19.05 30.31 -44.40
C GLU A 85 -18.88 30.14 -42.88
N GLU A 86 -19.99 29.92 -42.16
CA GLU A 86 -19.97 29.69 -40.72
C GLU A 86 -19.24 28.40 -40.36
N LEU A 87 -19.39 27.35 -41.17
CA LEU A 87 -18.64 26.11 -41.00
C LEU A 87 -17.12 26.33 -41.15
N ILE A 88 -16.68 27.11 -42.14
CA ILE A 88 -15.27 27.44 -42.36
C ILE A 88 -14.70 28.18 -41.14
N ASP A 89 -15.43 29.16 -40.61
CA ASP A 89 -15.01 29.93 -39.44
C ASP A 89 -14.91 29.07 -38.18
N ILE A 90 -15.84 28.14 -37.99
CA ILE A 90 -15.80 27.17 -36.89
C ILE A 90 -14.54 26.31 -36.97
N VAL A 91 -14.20 25.79 -38.16
CA VAL A 91 -13.00 24.96 -38.35
C VAL A 91 -11.72 25.76 -38.07
N LYS A 92 -11.63 27.00 -38.55
CA LYS A 92 -10.48 27.89 -38.28
C LYS A 92 -10.29 28.13 -36.79
N GLN A 93 -11.37 28.44 -36.06
CA GLN A 93 -11.33 28.65 -34.62
C GLN A 93 -10.89 27.40 -33.85
N TYR A 94 -11.40 26.22 -34.22
CA TYR A 94 -10.97 24.97 -33.59
C TYR A 94 -9.51 24.65 -33.88
N HIS A 95 -9.04 24.92 -35.10
CA HIS A 95 -7.64 24.73 -35.46
C HIS A 95 -6.71 25.63 -34.65
N GLU A 96 -7.01 26.93 -34.57
CA GLU A 96 -6.23 27.89 -33.78
C GLU A 96 -6.17 27.49 -32.30
N ARG A 97 -7.32 27.10 -31.75
CA ARG A 97 -7.42 26.62 -30.37
C ARG A 97 -6.62 25.35 -30.13
N SER A 98 -6.66 24.40 -31.07
CA SER A 98 -5.88 23.16 -31.01
C SER A 98 -4.38 23.45 -31.02
N TYR A 99 -3.94 24.35 -31.90
CA TYR A 99 -2.54 24.79 -31.99
C TYR A 99 -2.05 25.40 -30.67
N LEU A 100 -2.82 26.33 -30.09
CA LEU A 100 -2.46 26.94 -28.80
C LEU A 100 -2.43 25.92 -27.67
N ASN A 101 -3.41 25.02 -27.60
CA ASN A 101 -3.46 23.97 -26.58
C ASN A 101 -2.25 23.03 -26.68
N GLU A 102 -1.81 22.68 -27.89
CA GLU A 102 -0.65 21.83 -28.09
C GLU A 102 0.65 22.51 -27.64
N SER A 103 0.80 23.82 -27.93
CA SER A 103 1.93 24.61 -27.42
C SER A 103 1.94 24.65 -25.89
N GLN A 104 0.80 24.93 -25.26
CA GLN A 104 0.71 24.96 -23.79
C GLN A 104 0.93 23.58 -23.17
N LYS A 105 0.47 22.51 -23.83
CA LYS A 105 0.70 21.13 -23.39
C LYS A 105 2.18 20.82 -23.36
N TRP A 106 2.93 21.24 -24.39
CA TRP A 106 4.37 21.01 -24.46
C TRP A 106 5.11 21.62 -23.27
N ASP A 107 4.81 22.88 -22.93
CA ASP A 107 5.43 23.56 -21.80
C ASP A 107 5.12 22.85 -20.48
N LEU A 108 3.86 22.46 -20.27
CA LEU A 108 3.44 21.70 -19.09
C LEU A 108 4.12 20.33 -19.00
N GLU A 109 4.20 19.60 -20.10
CA GLU A 109 4.88 18.29 -20.15
C GLU A 109 6.38 18.43 -19.87
N PHE A 110 7.01 19.50 -20.35
CA PHE A 110 8.41 19.80 -20.07
C PHE A 110 8.64 20.06 -18.58
N ASP A 111 7.79 20.87 -17.94
CA ASP A 111 7.88 21.15 -16.50
C ASP A 111 7.67 19.90 -15.65
N VAL A 112 6.71 19.04 -16.03
CA VAL A 112 6.50 17.74 -15.39
C VAL A 112 7.74 16.87 -15.53
N ARG A 113 8.30 16.76 -16.75
CA ARG A 113 9.51 15.97 -17.01
C ARG A 113 10.71 16.49 -16.21
N ARG A 114 10.87 17.80 -16.08
CA ARG A 114 11.92 18.41 -15.26
C ARG A 114 11.76 18.03 -13.80
N SER A 115 10.53 18.10 -13.29
CA SER A 115 10.21 17.72 -11.91
C SER A 115 10.46 16.22 -11.64
N ASP A 116 10.12 15.36 -12.60
CA ASP A 116 10.40 13.92 -12.52
C ASP A 116 11.90 13.61 -12.47
N LEU A 117 12.71 14.34 -13.26
CA LEU A 117 14.17 14.22 -13.22
C LEU A 117 14.74 14.66 -11.87
N GLU A 118 14.24 15.77 -11.32
CA GLU A 118 14.64 16.26 -9.99
C GLU A 118 14.26 15.25 -8.90
N ILE A 119 13.04 14.72 -8.93
CA ILE A 119 12.58 13.66 -8.01
C ILE A 119 13.46 12.42 -8.13
N HIS A 120 13.81 12.01 -9.36
CA HIS A 120 14.69 10.88 -9.59
C HIS A 120 16.08 11.10 -9.00
N GLU A 121 16.65 12.27 -9.21
CA GLU A 121 17.96 12.65 -8.66
C GLU A 121 17.92 12.68 -7.13
N LEU A 122 16.92 13.33 -6.53
CA LEU A 122 16.75 13.37 -5.08
C LEU A 122 16.56 11.96 -4.50
N ASN A 123 15.76 11.11 -5.15
CA ASN A 123 15.61 9.72 -4.74
C ASN A 123 16.92 8.95 -4.82
N SER A 124 17.72 9.17 -5.87
CA SER A 124 19.05 8.56 -6.01
C SER A 124 19.97 8.99 -4.86
N ARG A 125 20.09 10.30 -4.60
CA ARG A 125 20.89 10.84 -3.49
C ARG A 125 20.47 10.28 -2.13
N VAL A 126 19.16 10.23 -1.85
CA VAL A 126 18.63 9.64 -0.61
C VAL A 126 18.95 8.16 -0.49
N ASN A 127 18.91 7.42 -1.60
CA ASN A 127 19.25 5.99 -1.62
C ASN A 127 20.74 5.74 -1.39
N ASP A 128 21.63 6.56 -1.96
CA ASP A 128 23.07 6.45 -1.73
C ASP A 128 23.43 6.74 -0.26
N LEU A 129 22.79 7.75 0.37
CA LEU A 129 22.95 8.03 1.80
C LEU A 129 22.44 6.90 2.70
N ARG A 130 21.36 6.23 2.29
CA ARG A 130 20.76 5.09 3.02
C ARG A 130 21.49 3.77 2.75
N GLY A 131 22.45 3.77 1.82
CA GLY A 131 23.15 2.60 1.29
C GLY A 131 22.51 2.10 -0.01
N LYS A 132 23.29 2.14 -1.09
CA LYS A 132 22.96 1.70 -2.48
C LYS A 132 22.26 0.33 -2.58
N PHE A 133 22.41 -0.50 -1.56
CA PHE A 133 21.74 -1.78 -1.41
C PHE A 133 20.82 -1.74 -0.18
N GLN A 134 19.56 -1.33 -0.34
CA GLN A 134 18.52 -1.76 0.59
C GLN A 134 18.41 -3.28 0.45
N LYS A 135 19.26 -4.06 1.14
CA LYS A 135 19.18 -5.52 1.12
C LYS A 135 17.78 -5.87 1.65
N PRO A 136 16.83 -6.28 0.78
CA PRO A 136 15.56 -6.75 1.28
C PRO A 136 15.92 -7.93 2.17
N LYS A 137 15.36 -8.02 3.38
CA LYS A 137 15.63 -9.18 4.23
C LYS A 137 15.21 -10.41 3.43
N LEU A 138 16.18 -11.16 2.92
CA LEU A 138 15.95 -12.35 2.09
C LEU A 138 15.21 -13.34 2.97
N LYS A 139 13.89 -13.42 2.80
CA LYS A 139 13.09 -14.47 3.41
C LYS A 139 13.32 -15.71 2.56
N LYS A 140 13.54 -16.87 3.19
CA LYS A 140 13.50 -18.15 2.50
C LYS A 140 12.07 -18.32 1.99
N VAL A 141 11.84 -18.02 0.72
CA VAL A 141 10.54 -18.19 0.08
C VAL A 141 10.57 -19.55 -0.59
N SER A 142 9.90 -20.56 -0.02
CA SER A 142 9.67 -21.80 -0.75
C SER A 142 8.70 -21.51 -1.90
N GLN A 143 9.08 -21.89 -3.12
CA GLN A 143 8.27 -21.72 -4.34
C GLN A 143 6.85 -22.33 -4.20
N TYR A 144 6.70 -23.29 -3.29
CA TYR A 144 5.46 -24.02 -3.06
C TYR A 144 4.71 -23.60 -1.79
N GLU A 145 5.32 -22.84 -0.88
CA GLU A 145 4.70 -22.46 0.40
C GLU A 145 3.43 -21.63 0.20
N ASN A 146 3.46 -20.67 -0.74
CA ASN A 146 2.29 -19.88 -1.10
C ASN A 146 1.22 -20.69 -1.85
N LYS A 147 1.61 -21.73 -2.58
CA LYS A 147 0.67 -22.64 -3.27
C LYS A 147 -0.01 -23.58 -2.26
N PHE A 148 0.75 -24.14 -1.32
CA PHE A 148 0.24 -24.94 -0.20
C PHE A 148 -0.64 -24.12 0.75
N ALA A 149 -0.25 -22.89 1.09
CA ALA A 149 -1.10 -22.00 1.89
C ALA A 149 -2.41 -21.64 1.18
N LYS A 150 -2.41 -21.51 -0.16
CA LYS A 150 -3.64 -21.36 -0.95
C LYS A 150 -4.51 -22.62 -0.91
N LEU A 151 -3.92 -23.81 -1.08
CA LEU A 151 -4.62 -25.10 -0.97
C LEU A 151 -5.20 -25.32 0.43
N GLN A 152 -4.43 -25.02 1.49
CA GLN A 152 -4.90 -25.10 2.87
C GLN A 152 -5.99 -24.07 3.16
N LYS A 153 -5.88 -22.82 2.69
CA LYS A 153 -6.96 -21.83 2.84
C LYS A 153 -8.21 -22.21 2.05
N LYS A 154 -8.05 -22.78 0.86
CA LYS A 154 -9.17 -23.25 0.04
C LYS A 154 -9.85 -24.44 0.73
N ALA A 155 -9.09 -25.42 1.22
CA ALA A 155 -9.62 -26.53 2.02
C ALA A 155 -10.23 -26.07 3.36
N VAL A 156 -9.62 -25.12 4.08
CA VAL A 156 -10.17 -24.56 5.32
C VAL A 156 -11.42 -23.75 5.07
N ASN A 157 -11.59 -23.11 3.91
CA ASN A 157 -12.79 -22.37 3.57
C ASN A 157 -13.89 -23.26 2.95
N GLU A 158 -13.54 -24.29 2.17
CA GLU A 158 -14.49 -25.22 1.54
C GLU A 158 -14.91 -26.38 2.46
N PHE A 159 -14.00 -26.91 3.30
CA PHE A 159 -14.27 -27.98 4.27
C PHE A 159 -14.41 -27.45 5.71
N ASN A 160 -14.82 -26.19 5.89
CA ASN A 160 -15.05 -25.62 7.21
C ASN A 160 -16.30 -26.22 7.88
N PHE A 161 -16.20 -27.45 8.38
CA PHE A 161 -17.26 -28.13 9.13
C PHE A 161 -17.76 -27.31 10.33
N LYS A 162 -16.89 -26.42 10.86
CA LYS A 162 -17.21 -25.52 11.97
C LYS A 162 -18.25 -24.44 11.63
N GLY A 163 -18.39 -24.08 10.35
CA GLY A 163 -19.41 -23.13 9.88
C GLY A 163 -20.77 -23.76 9.57
N GLN A 164 -20.83 -25.08 9.41
CA GLN A 164 -22.07 -25.85 9.19
C GLN A 164 -22.71 -26.36 10.48
N LEU A 165 -22.01 -26.25 11.61
CA LEU A 165 -22.59 -26.56 12.92
C LEU A 165 -23.53 -25.41 13.31
N LYS A 166 -24.84 -25.68 13.36
CA LYS A 166 -25.82 -24.76 13.96
C LYS A 166 -25.39 -24.49 15.41
N SER A 167 -25.08 -23.24 15.73
CA SER A 167 -24.95 -22.82 17.12
C SER A 167 -26.33 -22.93 17.76
N VAL A 168 -26.52 -23.89 18.66
CA VAL A 168 -27.66 -23.84 19.58
C VAL A 168 -27.34 -22.72 20.57
N GLY A 169 -28.14 -21.65 20.50
CA GLY A 169 -27.94 -20.46 21.32
C GLY A 169 -27.87 -20.80 22.81
N LYS A 170 -27.04 -20.03 23.52
CA LYS A 170 -27.33 -19.66 24.90
C LYS A 170 -27.95 -18.28 24.89
#